data_AF-A0A482P456-F1
#
_entry.id   AF-A0A482P456-F1
#
_cell.length_a   1.000
_cell.length_b   1.000
_cell.length_c   1.000
_cell.angle_alpha   90.00
_cell.angle_beta   90.00
_cell.angle_gamma   90.00
#
_symmetry.space_group_name_H-M   'P 1'
#
loop_
_entity.id
_entity.type
_entity.pdbx_description
1 polymer ?
#
loop_
_entity_poly.entity_id
_entity_poly.type
_entity_poly.pdbx_seq_one_letter_code
_entity_poly.pdbx_strand_id
1 'polypeptide(L)'
;PINDARIKQHGYNVIMAAFPIIYPDGTVLWEDGMDRDVKVSTPEEMCDAKAAGSSLLMSIGGATAAVDLSSSAVADKFIATIVPLLQKYN
;
A
#
# COMPACT_ATOMS: atom_id res chain seq x y z
N PRO A 1 6.28 2.20 -9.50
CA PRO A 1 6.91 1.12 -8.71
C PRO A 1 8.09 1.63 -7.88
N ILE A 2 8.47 0.89 -6.84
CA ILE A 2 9.44 1.33 -5.81
C ILE A 2 10.87 1.48 -6.36
N ASN A 3 11.16 0.80 -7.47
CA ASN A 3 12.44 0.82 -8.17
C ASN A 3 12.56 1.95 -9.22
N ASP A 4 11.59 2.88 -9.28
CA ASP A 4 11.65 4.02 -10.18
C ASP A 4 12.87 4.90 -9.87
N ALA A 5 13.80 4.98 -10.84
CA ALA A 5 15.05 5.72 -10.68
C ALA A 5 14.85 7.20 -10.33
N ARG A 6 13.70 7.79 -10.69
CA ARG A 6 13.37 9.19 -10.38
C ARG A 6 13.27 9.44 -8.87
N ILE A 7 12.84 8.44 -8.08
CA ILE A 7 12.74 8.54 -6.62
C ILE A 7 14.11 8.90 -6.03
N LYS A 8 15.15 8.17 -6.44
CA LYS A 8 16.54 8.41 -6.01
C LYS A 8 17.09 9.71 -6.58
N GLN A 9 16.80 10.04 -7.84
CA GLN A 9 17.26 11.30 -8.46
C GLN A 9 16.74 12.54 -7.73
N HIS A 10 15.52 12.48 -7.20
CA HIS A 10 14.95 13.56 -6.40
C HIS A 10 15.35 13.53 -4.92
N GLY A 11 16.12 12.53 -4.49
CA GLY A 11 16.55 12.37 -3.11
C GLY A 11 15.42 12.00 -2.13
N TYR A 12 14.31 11.46 -2.64
CA TYR A 12 13.21 11.02 -1.78
C TYR A 12 13.58 9.77 -1.01
N ASN A 13 13.35 9.81 0.30
CA ASN A 13 13.60 8.69 1.22
C ASN A 13 12.34 8.24 1.97
N VAL A 14 11.20 8.91 1.78
CA VAL A 14 9.89 8.44 2.27
C VAL A 14 9.01 8.20 1.06
N ILE A 15 8.56 6.96 0.87
CA ILE A 15 7.80 6.54 -0.29
C ILE A 15 6.40 6.12 0.14
N MET A 16 5.41 6.81 -0.40
CA MET A 16 4.00 6.52 -0.16
C MET A 16 3.51 5.50 -1.20
N ALA A 17 3.25 4.27 -0.77
CA ALA A 17 2.50 3.29 -1.53
C ALA A 17 1.01 3.67 -1.49
N ALA A 18 0.48 4.16 -2.60
CA ALA A 18 -0.87 4.70 -2.70
C ALA A 18 -1.56 4.15 -3.96
N PHE A 19 -2.80 3.68 -3.92
CA PHE A 19 -3.64 3.36 -2.75
C PHE A 19 -4.06 1.89 -2.85
N PRO A 20 -4.25 1.17 -1.74
CA PRO A 20 -4.92 -0.11 -1.79
C PRO A 20 -6.39 0.08 -2.14
N ILE A 21 -7.00 -0.95 -2.74
CA ILE A 21 -8.45 -0.99 -2.88
C ILE A 21 -9.04 -1.32 -1.52
N ILE A 22 -10.07 -0.58 -1.13
CA ILE A 22 -10.82 -0.81 0.12
C ILE A 22 -12.29 -0.90 -0.24
N TYR A 23 -12.88 -2.07 -0.03
CA TYR A 23 -14.30 -2.29 -0.25
C TYR A 23 -15.13 -1.74 0.91
N PRO A 24 -16.43 -1.43 0.67
CA PRO A 24 -17.32 -0.93 1.73
C PRO A 24 -17.48 -1.88 2.93
N ASP A 25 -17.20 -3.17 2.79
CA ASP A 25 -17.25 -4.15 3.88
C ASP A 25 -15.94 -4.22 4.71
N GLY A 26 -14.97 -3.36 4.39
CA GLY A 26 -13.67 -3.27 5.05
C GLY A 26 -12.58 -4.12 4.40
N THR A 27 -12.86 -4.96 3.41
CA THR A 27 -11.79 -5.74 2.76
C THR A 27 -10.79 -4.85 2.04
N VAL A 28 -9.50 -5.06 2.35
CA VAL A 28 -8.38 -4.39 1.68
C VAL A 28 -7.70 -5.33 0.68
N LEU A 29 -7.44 -4.85 -0.55
CA LEU A 29 -6.63 -5.53 -1.56
C LEU A 29 -5.39 -4.72 -1.93
N TRP A 30 -4.29 -5.44 -2.20
CA TRP A 30 -3.02 -4.88 -2.65
C TRP A 30 -2.27 -5.88 -3.53
N GLU A 31 -2.44 -5.72 -4.84
CA GLU A 31 -1.87 -6.61 -5.85
C GLU A 31 -1.52 -5.86 -7.16
N ASP A 32 -0.65 -6.46 -7.95
CA ASP A 32 -0.29 -5.90 -9.25
C ASP A 32 -1.47 -5.99 -10.23
N GLY A 33 -1.66 -4.98 -11.06
CA GLY A 33 -2.75 -4.98 -12.05
C GLY A 33 -4.14 -4.73 -11.47
N MET A 34 -4.27 -4.20 -10.25
CA MET A 34 -5.54 -3.74 -9.68
C MET A 34 -6.26 -2.68 -10.55
N ASP A 35 -5.51 -1.97 -11.38
CA ASP A 35 -6.00 -1.11 -12.48
C ASP A 35 -4.98 -1.15 -13.63
N ARG A 36 -5.36 -0.67 -14.82
CA ARG A 36 -4.64 -0.80 -16.09
C ARG A 36 -3.16 -0.41 -16.02
N ASP A 37 -2.83 0.59 -15.21
CA ASP A 37 -1.50 1.18 -15.13
C ASP A 37 -0.87 1.06 -13.73
N VAL A 38 -1.53 0.33 -12.83
CA VAL A 38 -1.06 0.13 -11.44
C VAL A 38 0.00 -0.96 -11.41
N LYS A 39 1.18 -0.57 -10.90
CA LYS A 39 2.29 -1.49 -10.65
C LYS A 39 2.62 -1.57 -9.17
N VAL A 40 2.37 -2.72 -8.57
CA VAL A 40 2.72 -3.00 -7.18
C VAL A 40 4.08 -3.68 -7.13
N SER A 41 5.01 -3.11 -6.37
CA SER A 41 6.33 -3.71 -6.18
C SER A 41 6.27 -5.01 -5.38
N THR A 42 7.21 -5.91 -5.65
CA THR A 42 7.29 -7.18 -4.91
C THR A 42 7.76 -6.95 -3.48
N PRO A 43 7.53 -7.90 -2.55
CA PRO A 43 8.11 -7.85 -1.21
C PRO A 43 9.64 -7.68 -1.21
N GLU A 44 10.34 -8.36 -2.13
CA GLU A 44 11.80 -8.27 -2.26
C GLU A 44 12.23 -6.86 -2.68
N GLU A 45 11.57 -6.25 -3.67
CA GLU A 45 11.88 -4.89 -4.10
C GLU A 45 11.65 -3.86 -2.97
N MET A 46 10.58 -4.06 -2.18
CA MET A 46 10.32 -3.22 -1.02
C MET A 46 11.38 -3.42 0.07
N CYS A 47 11.80 -4.66 0.31
CA CYS A 47 12.90 -5.01 1.22
C CYS A 47 14.20 -4.30 0.81
N ASP A 48 14.57 -4.39 -0.47
CA ASP A 48 15.76 -3.72 -1.02
C ASP A 48 15.69 -2.20 -0.89
N ALA A 49 14.51 -1.61 -1.13
CA ALA A 49 14.31 -0.17 -0.95
C ALA A 49 14.53 0.27 0.51
N LYS A 50 14.05 -0.52 1.48
CA LYS A 50 14.28 -0.26 2.92
C LYS A 50 15.74 -0.43 3.31
N ALA A 51 16.40 -1.49 2.83
CA ALA A 51 17.82 -1.70 3.04
C ALA A 51 18.67 -0.55 2.45
N ALA A 52 18.21 0.05 1.36
CA ALA A 52 18.82 1.24 0.75
C ALA A 52 18.47 2.56 1.47
N GLY A 53 17.76 2.51 2.62
CA GLY A 53 17.46 3.68 3.46
C GLY A 53 16.10 4.34 3.20
N SER A 54 15.21 3.70 2.43
CA SER A 54 13.85 4.22 2.21
C SER A 54 12.91 3.84 3.34
N SER A 55 12.11 4.78 3.82
CA SER A 55 10.94 4.52 4.65
C SER A 55 9.72 4.32 3.75
N LEU A 56 9.02 3.20 3.91
CA LEU A 56 7.83 2.88 3.14
C LEU A 56 6.58 3.10 4.01
N LEU A 57 5.59 3.81 3.47
CA LEU A 57 4.32 4.05 4.12
C LEU A 57 3.18 3.63 3.18
N MET A 58 2.16 2.96 3.72
CA MET A 58 0.92 2.69 2.98
C MET A 58 -0.04 3.86 3.19
N SER A 59 -0.40 4.54 2.12
CA SER A 59 -1.45 5.57 2.15
C SER A 59 -2.81 4.91 2.08
N ILE A 60 -3.68 5.20 3.04
CA ILE A 60 -5.08 4.75 3.07
C ILE A 60 -5.98 5.92 2.67
N GLY A 61 -6.81 5.73 1.66
CA GLY A 61 -7.69 6.77 1.12
C GLY A 61 -7.58 6.85 -0.40
N GLY A 62 -7.60 8.08 -0.92
CA GLY A 62 -7.71 8.36 -2.36
C GLY A 62 -9.08 8.96 -2.69
N ALA A 63 -9.15 9.74 -3.77
CA ALA A 63 -10.35 10.49 -4.13
C ALA A 63 -11.59 9.60 -4.40
N THR A 64 -11.36 8.33 -4.73
CA THR A 64 -12.38 7.34 -5.06
C THR A 64 -12.56 6.27 -3.97
N ALA A 65 -11.87 6.39 -2.83
CA ALA A 65 -11.94 5.38 -1.79
C ALA A 65 -13.24 5.47 -0.99
N ALA A 66 -13.89 4.32 -0.80
CA ALA A 66 -15.09 4.19 0.01
C ALA A 66 -14.73 3.58 1.38
N VAL A 67 -13.86 4.25 2.14
CA VAL A 67 -13.49 3.80 3.48
C VAL A 67 -14.62 4.15 4.44
N ASP A 68 -15.45 3.16 4.76
CA ASP A 68 -16.48 3.26 5.78
C ASP A 68 -16.10 2.41 7.00
N LEU A 69 -15.71 3.06 8.10
CA LEU A 69 -15.34 2.41 9.36
C LEU A 69 -16.37 2.70 10.46
N SER A 70 -17.64 2.95 10.09
CA SER A 70 -18.68 3.33 11.05
C SER A 70 -19.16 2.21 11.97
N SER A 71 -18.68 0.97 11.80
CA SER A 71 -19.00 -0.17 12.66
C SER A 71 -17.77 -0.98 13.03
N SER A 72 -17.79 -1.58 14.23
CA SER A 72 -16.71 -2.45 14.69
C SER A 72 -16.50 -3.65 13.77
N ALA A 73 -17.57 -4.23 13.23
CA ALA A 73 -17.48 -5.36 12.32
C ALA A 73 -16.69 -5.03 11.03
N VAL A 74 -16.92 -3.85 10.45
CA VAL A 74 -16.17 -3.40 9.28
C VAL A 74 -14.73 -3.03 9.64
N ALA A 75 -14.52 -2.40 10.79
CA ALA A 75 -13.18 -2.09 11.28
C ALA A 75 -12.34 -3.37 11.56
N ASP A 76 -12.96 -4.40 12.15
CA ASP A 76 -12.32 -5.69 12.40
C ASP A 76 -11.92 -6.36 11.08
N LYS A 77 -12.79 -6.31 10.07
CA LYS A 77 -12.50 -6.86 8.74
C LYS A 77 -11.40 -6.08 8.00
N PHE A 78 -11.38 -4.76 8.15
CA PHE A 78 -10.29 -3.92 7.69
C PHE A 78 -8.96 -4.35 8.30
N ILE A 79 -8.89 -4.46 9.64
CA ILE A 79 -7.68 -4.89 10.35
C ILE A 79 -7.25 -6.29 9.88
N ALA A 80 -8.19 -7.24 9.81
CA ALA A 80 -7.91 -8.61 9.42
C ALA A 80 -7.33 -8.76 8.01
N THR A 81 -7.59 -7.81 7.12
CA THR A 81 -7.09 -7.84 5.73
C THR A 81 -5.87 -6.96 5.51
N ILE A 82 -5.79 -5.76 6.12
CA ILE A 82 -4.64 -4.87 5.97
C ILE A 82 -3.40 -5.38 6.71
N VAL A 83 -3.53 -5.96 7.90
CA VAL A 83 -2.37 -6.34 8.71
C VAL A 83 -1.52 -7.42 8.02
N PRO A 84 -2.09 -8.52 7.48
CA PRO A 84 -1.30 -9.50 6.73
C PRO A 84 -0.62 -8.91 5.49
N LEU A 85 -1.27 -7.95 4.81
CA LEU A 85 -0.65 -7.24 3.69
C LEU A 85 0.55 -6.43 4.17
N LEU A 86 0.41 -5.62 5.21
CA LEU A 86 1.52 -4.84 5.76
C LEU A 86 2.68 -5.75 6.18
N GLN A 87 2.39 -6.89 6.81
CA GLN A 87 3.42 -7.87 7.19
C GLN A 87 4.15 -8.47 5.99
N LYS A 88 3.42 -8.80 4.91
CA LYS A 88 3.99 -9.35 3.68
C LYS A 88 4.97 -8.40 2.99
N TYR A 89 4.74 -7.09 3.09
CA TYR A 89 5.55 -6.05 2.44
C TYR A 89 6.49 -5.29 3.41
N ASN A 90 6.47 -5.65 4.70
CA ASN A 90 7.38 -5.12 5.72
C ASN A 90 8.76 -5.76 5.72
#